data_AF-A0A7X9FTG0-F1
#
_entry.id   AF-A0A7X9FTG0-F1
#
_cell.length_a   1.000
_cell.length_b   1.000
_cell.length_c   1.000
_cell.angle_alpha   90.00
_cell.angle_beta   90.00
_cell.angle_gamma   90.00
#
_symmetry.space_group_name_H-M   'P 1'
#
loop_
_entity.id
_entity.type
_entity.pdbx_description
1 polymer ?
#
loop_
_entity_poly.entity_id
_entity_poly.type
_entity_poly.pdbx_seq_one_letter_code
_entity_poly.pdbx_strand_id
1 'polypeptide(L)'
;MEELKFVREQYSVYNAHLDKDWMGHPLKHILPENPEEGWPARRSLKRPLNHLELLQRKETIAFELDLHSTRTPVETFDPNYQLLQLHQQGKLSTAAVIGQLEAHLQSRGAAASRKRLKTLLREYATVGSMEFHPSDLCNLACTGCTYGHDDPLSGIQKTQFPFKHISDIAALNPRGIMIVGGGEPVLYRSGEYRFQEMVDELHGHLPDTLLALKTNGTFIPRGNWPTKVRWVRISLDAATHETFRKVRGKPLFGLVMSNFLKYLNTGMEYVGVSFLFSKLNIHEYADVAALVFHTIKTHKPESLGRVGIEYRPLR
;
A
#
# COMPACT_ATOMS: atom_id res chain seq x y z
N MET A 1 -7.71 35.86 -11.99
CA MET A 1 -8.51 34.90 -12.79
C MET A 1 -7.70 34.20 -13.88
N GLU A 2 -6.60 34.77 -14.36
CA GLU A 2 -5.71 34.12 -15.35
C GLU A 2 -4.76 33.08 -14.74
N GLU A 3 -4.27 33.26 -13.50
CA GLU A 3 -3.46 32.24 -12.80
C GLU A 3 -4.25 30.96 -12.44
N LEU A 4 -5.55 31.08 -12.16
CA LEU A 4 -6.45 29.94 -11.92
C LEU A 4 -6.80 29.16 -13.20
N LYS A 5 -6.59 29.78 -14.37
CA LYS A 5 -6.75 29.13 -15.68
C LYS A 5 -5.52 28.30 -16.05
N PHE A 6 -4.33 28.79 -15.69
CA PHE A 6 -3.06 28.11 -15.95
C PHE A 6 -2.90 26.80 -15.12
N VAL A 7 -3.38 26.79 -13.86
CA VAL A 7 -3.38 25.57 -13.03
C VAL A 7 -4.37 24.52 -13.55
N ARG A 8 -5.46 24.94 -14.20
CA ARG A 8 -6.46 24.01 -14.78
C ARG A 8 -6.00 23.34 -16.07
N GLU A 9 -5.07 23.94 -16.81
CA GLU A 9 -4.61 23.41 -18.10
C GLU A 9 -3.48 22.37 -17.95
N GLN A 10 -2.67 22.41 -16.88
CA GLN A 10 -1.58 21.43 -16.70
C GLN A 10 -2.03 20.03 -16.23
N TYR A 11 -3.31 19.86 -15.87
CA TYR A 11 -3.84 18.55 -15.43
C TYR A 11 -4.95 17.99 -16.35
N SER A 12 -5.09 18.53 -17.56
CA SER A 12 -6.18 18.18 -18.48
C SER A 12 -6.01 16.83 -19.21
N VAL A 13 -4.94 16.06 -18.97
CA VAL A 13 -4.71 14.79 -19.69
C VAL A 13 -5.51 13.61 -19.09
N TYR A 14 -6.04 13.74 -17.86
CA TYR A 14 -6.64 12.60 -17.14
C TYR A 14 -8.12 12.73 -16.78
N ASN A 15 -8.80 13.79 -17.20
CA ASN A 15 -10.26 13.97 -17.01
C ASN A 15 -11.04 13.93 -18.34
N ALA A 16 -10.70 12.99 -19.22
CA ALA A 16 -11.63 12.61 -20.27
C ALA A 16 -12.83 11.92 -19.60
N HIS A 17 -13.95 12.66 -19.48
CA HIS A 17 -15.33 12.25 -19.11
C HIS A 17 -15.98 12.99 -17.92
N LEU A 18 -15.66 14.27 -17.69
CA LEU A 18 -16.49 15.11 -16.80
C LEU A 18 -17.66 15.83 -17.51
N ASP A 19 -17.75 15.77 -18.84
CA ASP A 19 -18.83 16.41 -19.62
C ASP A 19 -20.03 15.49 -19.94
N LYS A 20 -20.30 14.48 -19.12
CA LYS A 20 -21.56 13.73 -19.25
C LYS A 20 -22.46 14.07 -18.08
N ASP A 21 -23.69 14.43 -18.41
CA ASP A 21 -24.73 14.83 -17.49
C ASP A 21 -25.15 13.62 -16.63
N TRP A 22 -24.63 13.51 -15.41
CA TRP A 22 -24.89 12.39 -14.46
C TRP A 22 -26.23 12.57 -13.70
N MET A 23 -27.23 13.17 -14.34
CA MET A 23 -28.56 13.35 -13.75
C MET A 23 -29.33 12.02 -13.75
N GLY A 24 -29.22 11.29 -12.64
CA GLY A 24 -29.99 10.07 -12.37
C GLY A 24 -29.28 9.03 -11.51
N HIS A 25 -27.99 9.20 -11.19
CA HIS A 25 -27.22 8.19 -10.47
C HIS A 25 -27.51 8.21 -8.95
N PRO A 26 -27.92 7.08 -8.33
CA PRO A 26 -28.32 7.01 -6.92
C PRO A 26 -27.17 7.22 -5.90
N LEU A 27 -25.93 7.37 -6.38
CA LEU A 27 -24.73 7.61 -5.56
C LEU A 27 -24.10 8.99 -5.77
N LYS A 28 -24.81 9.94 -6.42
CA LYS A 28 -24.25 11.27 -6.75
C LYS A 28 -23.81 12.11 -5.54
N HIS A 29 -24.26 11.74 -4.35
CA HIS A 29 -23.99 12.42 -3.08
C HIS A 29 -22.73 11.89 -2.36
N ILE A 30 -22.10 10.83 -2.89
CA ILE A 30 -20.94 10.16 -2.26
C ILE A 30 -19.64 10.62 -2.94
N LEU A 31 -19.58 11.88 -3.37
CA LEU A 31 -18.31 12.47 -3.80
C LEU A 31 -17.70 13.20 -2.59
N PRO A 32 -16.46 12.87 -2.19
CA PRO A 32 -15.79 13.60 -1.13
C PRO A 32 -15.60 15.06 -1.56
N GLU A 33 -15.83 15.98 -0.62
CA GLU A 33 -15.74 17.43 -0.84
C GLU A 33 -14.33 17.89 -1.25
N ASN A 34 -13.32 17.03 -1.03
CA ASN A 34 -11.95 17.25 -1.44
C ASN A 34 -11.50 16.18 -2.46
N PRO A 35 -11.26 16.54 -3.74
CA PRO A 35 -10.79 15.60 -4.76
C PRO A 35 -9.38 15.06 -4.50
N GLU A 36 -8.60 15.69 -3.61
CA GLU A 36 -7.24 15.24 -3.27
C GLU A 36 -7.18 14.20 -2.15
N GLU A 37 -8.22 14.07 -1.32
CA GLU A 37 -8.23 13.12 -0.19
C GLU A 37 -8.56 11.66 -0.59
N GLY A 38 -8.91 11.42 -1.85
CA GLY A 38 -9.55 10.16 -2.25
C GLY A 38 -8.67 9.04 -2.83
N TRP A 39 -7.42 9.31 -3.22
CA TRP A 39 -6.64 8.31 -3.99
C TRP A 39 -5.96 7.20 -3.17
N PRO A 40 -5.62 7.38 -1.87
CA PRO A 40 -5.18 6.25 -1.04
C PRO A 40 -6.34 5.32 -0.64
N ALA A 41 -7.54 5.89 -0.42
CA ALA A 41 -8.71 5.18 0.13
C ALA A 41 -9.51 4.39 -0.92
N ARG A 42 -9.41 4.71 -2.22
CA ARG A 42 -10.02 3.91 -3.31
C ARG A 42 -9.28 2.60 -3.61
N ARG A 43 -8.17 2.30 -2.93
CA ARG A 43 -7.46 1.00 -3.02
C ARG A 43 -8.26 -0.09 -2.29
N SER A 44 -9.33 -0.59 -2.89
CA SER A 44 -10.21 -1.67 -2.39
C SER A 44 -10.92 -1.34 -1.07
N LEU A 45 -12.24 -1.25 -1.08
CA LEU A 45 -13.06 -1.13 0.13
C LEU A 45 -12.81 -2.28 1.13
N LYS A 46 -12.24 -3.41 0.69
CA LYS A 46 -11.80 -4.50 1.59
C LYS A 46 -10.59 -4.12 2.45
N ARG A 47 -9.73 -3.19 2.03
CA ARG A 47 -8.58 -2.75 2.86
C ARG A 47 -9.02 -1.98 4.09
N PRO A 48 -9.89 -0.95 4.00
CA PRO A 48 -10.51 -0.35 5.18
C PRO A 48 -11.27 -1.38 6.02
N LEU A 49 -12.01 -2.31 5.41
CA LEU A 49 -12.75 -3.33 6.16
C LEU A 49 -11.86 -4.31 6.94
N ASN A 50 -10.73 -4.76 6.37
CA ASN A 50 -9.74 -5.59 7.06
C ASN A 50 -9.05 -4.86 8.22
N HIS A 51 -9.12 -3.53 8.22
CA HIS A 51 -8.57 -2.68 9.27
C HIS A 51 -9.68 -1.93 10.02
N LEU A 52 -10.94 -2.34 9.89
CA LEU A 52 -12.07 -1.58 10.40
C LEU A 52 -11.96 -1.39 11.92
N GLU A 53 -11.63 -2.46 12.65
CA GLU A 53 -11.41 -2.40 14.09
C GLU A 53 -10.27 -1.45 14.46
N LEU A 54 -9.17 -1.47 13.71
CA LEU A 54 -8.04 -0.56 13.92
C LEU A 54 -8.46 0.89 13.65
N LEU A 55 -9.15 1.14 12.55
CA LEU A 55 -9.63 2.47 12.16
C LEU A 55 -10.65 3.01 13.18
N GLN A 56 -11.62 2.18 13.60
CA GLN A 56 -12.58 2.50 14.65
C GLN A 56 -11.88 2.78 15.98
N ARG A 57 -10.85 1.99 16.32
CA ARG A 57 -10.06 2.22 17.53
C ARG A 57 -9.29 3.54 17.45
N LYS A 58 -8.66 3.85 16.32
CA LYS A 58 -8.00 5.15 16.10
C LYS A 58 -8.97 6.32 16.17
N GLU A 59 -10.16 6.19 15.59
CA GLU A 59 -11.23 7.19 15.67
C GLU A 59 -11.72 7.38 17.11
N THR A 60 -11.80 6.28 17.87
CA THR A 60 -12.14 6.31 19.29
C THR A 60 -11.07 7.05 20.09
N ILE A 61 -9.79 6.74 19.86
CA ILE A 61 -8.68 7.42 20.53
C ILE A 61 -8.61 8.88 20.13
N ALA A 62 -8.79 9.21 18.85
CA ALA A 62 -8.80 10.58 18.37
C ALA A 62 -9.86 11.40 19.10
N PHE A 63 -11.08 10.88 19.22
CA PHE A 63 -12.12 11.52 20.01
C PHE A 63 -11.81 11.58 21.51
N GLU A 64 -11.28 10.51 22.12
CA GLU A 64 -10.85 10.51 23.54
C GLU A 64 -9.79 11.59 23.83
N LEU A 65 -8.99 11.96 22.83
CA LEU A 65 -7.87 12.89 22.94
C LEU A 65 -8.14 14.26 22.30
N ASP A 66 -9.37 14.51 21.84
CA ASP A 66 -9.73 15.71 21.08
C ASP A 66 -8.77 15.97 19.90
N LEU A 67 -8.40 14.91 19.18
CA LEU A 67 -7.68 14.95 17.90
C LEU A 67 -8.67 14.87 16.74
N HIS A 68 -8.14 14.91 15.52
CA HIS A 68 -8.93 14.84 14.29
C HIS A 68 -9.78 13.57 14.23
N SER A 69 -11.09 13.74 14.41
CA SER A 69 -12.15 12.73 14.36
C SER A 69 -13.42 13.39 13.84
N THR A 70 -14.28 12.61 13.19
CA THR A 70 -15.63 13.01 12.76
C THR A 70 -16.53 13.51 13.90
N ARG A 71 -16.16 13.25 15.15
CA ARG A 71 -16.92 13.61 16.35
C ARG A 71 -16.31 14.75 17.15
N THR A 72 -15.09 15.18 16.80
CA THR A 72 -14.40 16.27 17.51
C THR A 72 -14.64 17.57 16.75
N PRO A 73 -15.20 18.62 17.40
CA PRO A 73 -15.35 19.92 16.75
C PRO A 73 -13.99 20.48 16.29
N VAL A 74 -13.99 21.21 15.17
CA VAL A 74 -12.77 21.75 14.54
C VAL A 74 -12.00 22.65 15.50
N GLU A 75 -12.72 23.48 16.25
CA GLU A 75 -12.17 24.43 17.22
C GLU A 75 -11.45 23.72 18.37
N THR A 76 -11.79 22.45 18.59
CA THR A 76 -11.19 21.62 19.64
C THR A 76 -9.96 20.87 19.12
N PHE A 77 -10.02 20.30 17.91
CA PHE A 77 -8.89 19.51 17.42
C PHE A 77 -7.78 20.36 16.80
N ASP A 78 -8.05 21.50 16.17
CA ASP A 78 -7.04 22.32 15.47
C ASP A 78 -5.86 22.70 16.39
N PRO A 79 -6.08 23.20 17.63
CA PRO A 79 -4.99 23.47 18.57
C PRO A 79 -4.17 22.21 18.91
N ASN A 80 -4.83 21.07 19.12
CA ASN A 80 -4.16 19.82 19.43
C ASN A 80 -3.41 19.25 18.22
N TYR A 81 -3.90 19.49 17.00
CA TYR A 81 -3.22 19.11 15.77
C TYR A 81 -1.95 19.94 15.57
N GLN A 82 -2.02 21.27 15.77
CA GLN A 82 -0.85 22.15 15.76
C GLN A 82 0.19 21.73 16.80
N LEU A 83 -0.26 21.35 18.00
CA LEU A 83 0.59 20.81 19.06
C LEU A 83 1.38 19.57 18.59
N LEU A 84 0.70 18.61 17.95
CA LEU A 84 1.33 17.42 17.39
C LEU A 84 2.27 17.75 16.22
N GLN A 85 1.92 18.74 15.38
CA GLN A 85 2.77 19.19 14.29
C GLN A 85 4.08 19.81 14.80
N LEU A 86 4.02 20.64 15.84
CA LEU A 86 5.21 21.21 16.50
C LEU A 86 6.09 20.11 17.11
N HIS A 87 5.49 19.06 17.67
CA HIS A 87 6.22 17.89 18.16
C HIS A 87 6.92 17.11 17.05
N GLN A 88 6.23 16.88 15.92
CA GLN A 88 6.83 16.23 14.74
C GLN A 88 8.01 17.04 14.16
N GLN A 89 7.96 18.37 14.27
CA GLN A 89 9.05 19.27 13.89
C GLN A 89 10.19 19.33 14.93
N GLY A 90 10.10 18.59 16.04
CA GLY A 90 11.08 18.63 17.12
C GLY A 90 11.06 19.89 17.98
N LYS A 91 10.08 20.79 17.78
CA LYS A 91 9.95 22.06 18.52
C LYS A 91 9.35 21.87 19.91
N LEU A 92 8.68 20.74 20.15
CA LEU A 92 8.11 20.38 21.44
C LEU A 92 8.55 18.99 21.86
N SER A 93 8.79 18.81 23.16
CA SER A 93 9.07 17.50 23.73
C SER A 93 7.78 16.68 23.87
N THR A 94 7.89 15.36 23.87
CA THR A 94 6.75 14.46 24.15
C THR A 94 6.09 14.77 25.50
N ALA A 95 6.88 15.17 26.50
CA ALA A 95 6.35 15.55 27.82
C ALA A 95 5.52 16.84 27.76
N ALA A 96 5.95 17.82 26.96
CA ALA A 96 5.22 19.07 26.75
C ALA A 96 3.88 18.82 26.06
N VAL A 97 3.86 17.99 25.01
CA VAL A 97 2.62 17.58 24.32
C VAL A 97 1.65 16.91 25.29
N ILE A 98 2.11 15.92 26.05
CA ILE A 98 1.27 15.21 27.01
C ILE A 98 0.70 16.17 28.06
N GLY A 99 1.52 17.10 28.58
CA GLY A 99 1.06 18.09 29.55
C GLY A 99 0.00 19.05 29.00
N GLN A 100 0.15 19.50 27.76
CA GLN A 100 -0.83 20.38 27.12
C GLN A 100 -2.14 19.66 26.80
N LEU A 101 -2.09 18.42 26.31
CA LEU A 101 -3.28 17.59 26.10
C LEU A 101 -3.99 17.29 27.43
N GLU A 102 -3.24 17.00 28.49
CA GLU A 102 -3.80 16.80 29.84
C GLU A 102 -4.55 18.05 30.33
N ALA A 103 -3.94 19.23 30.20
CA ALA A 103 -4.56 20.50 30.59
C ALA A 103 -5.84 20.80 29.77
N HIS A 104 -5.80 20.53 28.46
CA HIS A 104 -6.97 20.68 27.59
C HIS A 104 -8.12 19.76 28.06
N LEU A 105 -7.86 18.46 28.21
CA LEU A 105 -8.88 17.51 28.64
C LEU A 105 -9.45 17.85 30.03
N GLN A 106 -8.60 18.28 30.97
CA GLN A 106 -9.03 18.73 32.29
C GLN A 106 -9.97 19.94 32.22
N SER A 107 -9.70 20.91 31.34
CA SER A 107 -10.55 22.09 31.17
C SER A 107 -11.98 21.75 30.70
N ARG A 108 -12.18 20.56 30.12
CA ARG A 108 -13.48 20.04 29.66
C ARG A 108 -14.10 19.03 30.63
N GLY A 109 -13.51 18.83 31.80
CA GLY A 109 -13.97 17.85 32.78
C GLY A 109 -13.60 16.39 32.45
N ALA A 110 -12.75 16.16 31.45
CA ALA A 110 -12.21 14.83 31.15
C ALA A 110 -10.90 14.60 31.92
N ALA A 111 -10.91 13.62 32.84
CA ALA A 111 -9.71 13.24 33.57
C ALA A 111 -8.98 12.10 32.85
N ALA A 112 -7.77 12.36 32.36
CA ALA A 112 -6.89 11.33 31.82
C ALA A 112 -5.50 11.47 32.46
N SER A 113 -4.99 10.38 33.05
CA SER A 113 -3.61 10.38 33.58
C SER A 113 -2.59 10.51 32.43
N ARG A 114 -1.46 11.18 32.68
CA ARG A 114 -0.32 11.22 31.72
C ARG A 114 0.08 9.84 31.20
N LYS A 115 0.03 8.81 32.06
CA LYS A 115 0.31 7.42 31.67
C LYS A 115 -0.69 6.92 30.62
N ARG A 116 -1.98 7.17 30.82
CA ARG A 116 -3.04 6.82 29.86
C ARG A 116 -2.88 7.60 28.55
N LEU A 117 -2.63 8.91 28.60
CA LEU A 117 -2.41 9.74 27.41
C LEU A 117 -1.25 9.23 26.57
N LYS A 118 -0.11 8.91 27.21
CA LYS A 118 1.05 8.33 26.53
C LYS A 118 0.72 7.01 25.84
N THR A 119 -0.05 6.13 26.50
CA THR A 119 -0.49 4.86 25.91
C THR A 119 -1.39 5.09 24.71
N LEU A 120 -2.38 5.97 24.84
CA LEU A 120 -3.33 6.30 23.77
C LEU A 120 -2.63 6.93 22.56
N LEU A 121 -1.74 7.91 22.77
CA LEU A 121 -0.98 8.53 21.69
C LEU A 121 -0.08 7.52 20.96
N ARG A 122 0.56 6.60 21.70
CA ARG A 122 1.36 5.53 21.10
C ARG A 122 0.48 4.61 20.24
N GLU A 123 -0.69 4.23 20.74
CA GLU A 123 -1.65 3.39 20.01
C GLU A 123 -2.18 4.12 18.76
N TYR A 124 -2.52 5.40 18.88
CA TYR A 124 -2.97 6.26 17.77
C TYR A 124 -1.91 6.41 16.68
N ALA A 125 -0.65 6.66 17.09
CA ALA A 125 0.48 6.83 16.19
C ALA A 125 0.97 5.51 15.56
N THR A 126 0.59 4.35 16.10
CA THR A 126 1.03 3.05 15.59
C THR A 126 0.56 2.87 14.14
N VAL A 127 1.49 2.58 13.22
CA VAL A 127 1.16 2.28 11.83
C VAL A 127 0.66 0.84 11.73
N GLY A 128 -0.56 0.64 11.24
CA GLY A 128 -1.12 -0.71 11.11
C GLY A 128 -0.49 -1.47 9.94
N SER A 129 -0.65 -0.93 8.74
CA SER A 129 -0.07 -1.47 7.51
C SER A 129 0.61 -0.36 6.74
N MET A 130 1.76 -0.67 6.15
CA MET A 130 2.53 0.21 5.29
C MET A 130 2.73 -0.46 3.93
N GLU A 131 2.56 0.31 2.85
CA GLU A 131 3.09 -0.07 1.53
C GLU A 131 4.46 0.56 1.37
N PHE A 132 5.48 -0.27 1.13
CA PHE A 132 6.85 0.19 0.92
C PHE A 132 7.23 -0.03 -0.54
N HIS A 133 7.58 1.06 -1.23
CA HIS A 133 7.96 1.10 -2.63
C HIS A 133 9.48 1.30 -2.73
N PRO A 134 10.28 0.22 -2.78
CA PRO A 134 11.74 0.34 -2.70
C PRO A 134 12.38 0.74 -4.04
N SER A 135 11.71 0.53 -5.17
CA SER A 135 12.31 0.73 -6.50
C SER A 135 11.26 1.17 -7.50
N ASP A 136 11.57 2.21 -8.27
CA ASP A 136 10.80 2.61 -9.45
C ASP A 136 11.24 1.83 -10.71
N LEU A 137 12.28 1.00 -10.63
CA LEU A 137 12.71 0.21 -11.77
C LEU A 137 11.76 -0.97 -11.98
N CYS A 138 11.26 -1.12 -13.20
CA CYS A 138 10.45 -2.27 -13.59
C CYS A 138 10.98 -2.85 -14.89
N ASN A 139 10.97 -4.18 -14.99
CA ASN A 139 11.35 -4.91 -16.19
C ASN A 139 10.15 -5.30 -17.07
N LEU A 140 8.96 -4.75 -16.80
CA LEU A 140 7.75 -4.86 -17.63
C LEU A 140 7.29 -3.47 -18.10
N ALA A 141 6.33 -3.44 -19.01
CA ALA A 141 5.70 -2.22 -19.54
C ALA A 141 4.18 -2.46 -19.59
N CYS A 142 3.57 -2.58 -18.42
CA CYS A 142 2.16 -2.96 -18.30
C CYS A 142 1.26 -1.88 -18.89
N THR A 143 0.30 -2.26 -19.74
CA THR A 143 -0.68 -1.33 -20.31
C THR A 143 -1.51 -0.68 -19.21
N GLY A 144 -1.52 0.65 -19.13
CA GLY A 144 -2.20 1.42 -18.09
C GLY A 144 -1.46 1.39 -16.75
N CYS A 145 -0.13 1.39 -16.76
CA CYS A 145 0.64 1.35 -15.52
C CYS A 145 0.47 2.66 -14.73
N THR A 146 0.00 2.58 -13.47
CA THR A 146 -0.13 3.76 -12.61
C THR A 146 1.20 4.46 -12.28
N TYR A 147 2.33 3.84 -12.61
CA TYR A 147 3.68 4.40 -12.42
C TYR A 147 4.33 4.82 -13.75
N GLY A 148 3.59 4.81 -14.86
CA GLY A 148 4.06 5.31 -16.16
C GLY A 148 5.10 4.44 -16.87
N HIS A 149 5.24 3.15 -16.51
CA HIS A 149 6.24 2.26 -17.16
C HIS A 149 5.91 1.90 -18.61
N ASP A 150 4.68 2.13 -19.05
CA ASP A 150 4.22 2.02 -20.43
C ASP A 150 4.35 3.31 -21.23
N ASP A 151 4.68 4.43 -20.58
CA ASP A 151 4.86 5.73 -21.22
C ASP A 151 6.36 6.08 -21.36
N PRO A 152 6.94 5.94 -22.57
CA PRO A 152 8.34 6.29 -22.83
C PRO A 152 8.61 7.79 -22.73
N LEU A 153 7.57 8.63 -22.76
CA LEU A 153 7.67 10.09 -22.66
C LEU A 153 7.46 10.60 -21.22
N SER A 154 7.13 9.71 -20.27
CA SER A 154 6.82 10.10 -18.90
C SER A 154 7.91 10.95 -18.25
N GLY A 155 9.17 10.82 -18.69
CA GLY A 155 10.29 11.62 -18.21
C GLY A 155 10.57 11.45 -16.71
N ILE A 156 9.86 10.51 -16.05
CA ILE A 156 9.96 10.27 -14.62
C ILE A 156 11.32 9.64 -14.36
N GLN A 157 12.15 10.37 -13.61
CA GLN A 157 13.41 9.83 -13.13
C GLN A 157 13.11 8.64 -12.22
N LYS A 158 13.50 7.44 -12.64
CA LYS A 158 13.33 6.23 -11.85
C LYS A 158 14.32 6.25 -10.70
N THR A 159 13.83 6.16 -9.46
CA THR A 159 14.65 6.19 -8.26
C THR A 159 14.58 4.88 -7.50
N GLN A 160 15.46 4.73 -6.52
CA GLN A 160 15.42 3.63 -5.58
C GLN A 160 15.57 4.20 -4.18
N PHE A 161 14.84 3.62 -3.23
CA PHE A 161 14.86 4.06 -1.85
C PHE A 161 16.29 3.90 -1.28
N PRO A 162 16.91 4.93 -0.71
CA PRO A 162 18.28 4.78 -0.23
C PRO A 162 18.35 3.83 0.96
N PHE A 163 19.25 2.84 0.92
CA PHE A 163 19.37 1.80 1.95
C PHE A 163 19.52 2.38 3.37
N LYS A 164 20.30 3.46 3.51
CA LYS A 164 20.52 4.16 4.78
C LYS A 164 19.26 4.69 5.46
N HIS A 165 18.15 4.84 4.73
CA HIS A 165 16.87 5.33 5.25
C HIS A 165 15.91 4.20 5.67
N ILE A 166 16.33 2.93 5.57
CA ILE A 166 15.48 1.82 6.02
C ILE A 166 15.23 1.89 7.53
N SER A 167 16.20 2.39 8.31
CA SER A 167 16.02 2.65 9.75
C SER A 167 14.91 3.68 10.03
N ASP A 168 14.66 4.61 9.11
CA ASP A 168 13.62 5.62 9.27
C ASP A 168 12.22 4.99 9.17
N ILE A 169 12.08 3.89 8.41
CA ILE A 169 10.86 3.07 8.38
C ILE A 169 10.63 2.42 9.75
N ALA A 170 11.70 2.00 10.42
CA ALA A 170 11.59 1.37 11.73
C ALA A 170 11.07 2.31 12.82
N ALA A 171 11.37 3.61 12.72
CA ALA A 171 10.84 4.63 13.63
C ALA A 171 9.30 4.70 13.61
N LEU A 172 8.66 4.27 12.51
CA LEU A 172 7.20 4.20 12.37
C LEU A 172 6.58 2.94 12.99
N ASN A 173 7.41 1.94 13.31
CA ASN A 173 7.04 0.66 13.91
C ASN A 173 5.74 0.03 13.37
N PRO A 174 5.63 -0.19 12.04
CA PRO A 174 4.41 -0.71 11.43
C PRO A 174 4.14 -2.17 11.85
N ARG A 175 2.88 -2.58 12.04
CA ARG A 175 2.59 -4.00 12.32
C ARG A 175 2.80 -4.91 11.10
N GLY A 176 2.68 -4.36 9.90
CA GLY A 176 2.94 -5.08 8.66
C GLY A 176 3.39 -4.17 7.53
N ILE A 177 4.33 -4.68 6.72
CA ILE A 177 4.86 -4.00 5.54
C ILE A 177 4.58 -4.85 4.31
N MET A 178 3.88 -4.26 3.35
CA MET A 178 3.74 -4.80 2.01
C MET A 178 4.79 -4.16 1.11
N ILE A 179 5.80 -4.92 0.72
CA ILE A 179 6.82 -4.53 -0.24
C ILE A 179 6.20 -4.63 -1.64
N VAL A 180 5.93 -3.50 -2.28
CA VAL A 180 5.14 -3.37 -3.53
C VAL A 180 5.43 -2.04 -4.23
N GLY A 181 5.06 -1.90 -5.51
CA GLY A 181 4.87 -0.58 -6.12
C GLY A 181 6.15 0.14 -6.54
N GLY A 182 5.98 1.34 -7.11
CA GLY A 182 7.01 2.11 -7.84
C GLY A 182 7.36 1.45 -9.17
N GLY A 183 7.84 0.22 -9.10
CA GLY A 183 8.23 -0.64 -10.22
C GLY A 183 8.15 -2.10 -9.78
N GLU A 184 9.25 -2.83 -9.93
CA GLU A 184 9.40 -4.21 -9.46
C GLU A 184 10.30 -4.26 -8.21
N PRO A 185 9.74 -4.51 -7.02
CA PRO A 185 10.51 -4.43 -5.78
C PRO A 185 11.72 -5.35 -5.73
N VAL A 186 11.65 -6.52 -6.37
CA VAL A 186 12.75 -7.49 -6.37
C VAL A 186 13.98 -7.03 -7.17
N LEU A 187 13.85 -5.94 -7.94
CA LEU A 187 14.97 -5.29 -8.65
C LEU A 187 15.69 -4.24 -7.80
N TYR A 188 15.31 -4.08 -6.52
CA TYR A 188 15.91 -3.13 -5.61
C TYR A 188 17.44 -3.21 -5.58
N ARG A 189 18.07 -2.04 -5.70
CA ARG A 189 19.50 -1.82 -5.60
C ARG A 189 19.79 -0.41 -5.07
N SER A 190 20.56 -0.34 -3.98
CA SER A 190 21.09 0.93 -3.45
C SER A 190 22.57 0.74 -3.17
N GLY A 191 23.44 1.22 -4.07
CA GLY A 191 24.88 0.93 -4.00
C GLY A 191 25.18 -0.57 -4.14
N GLU A 192 25.83 -1.15 -3.13
CA GLU A 192 26.12 -2.58 -3.05
C GLU A 192 24.97 -3.42 -2.47
N TYR A 193 23.98 -2.79 -1.85
CA TYR A 193 22.83 -3.49 -1.29
C TYR A 193 21.83 -3.89 -2.38
N ARG A 194 21.23 -5.07 -2.23
CA ARG A 194 20.18 -5.62 -3.10
C ARG A 194 18.95 -5.95 -2.26
N PHE A 195 17.96 -6.58 -2.89
CA PHE A 195 16.69 -6.95 -2.25
C PHE A 195 16.88 -7.78 -0.97
N GLN A 196 17.82 -8.73 -0.96
CA GLN A 196 18.11 -9.56 0.22
C GLN A 196 18.53 -8.70 1.42
N GLU A 197 19.52 -7.83 1.22
CA GLU A 197 20.04 -6.97 2.31
C GLU A 197 18.96 -6.01 2.80
N MET A 198 18.09 -5.51 1.91
CA MET A 198 16.95 -4.66 2.30
C MET A 198 15.96 -5.40 3.21
N VAL A 199 15.64 -6.66 2.89
CA VAL A 199 14.76 -7.49 3.72
C VAL A 199 15.42 -7.81 5.07
N ASP A 200 16.73 -8.07 5.07
CA ASP A 200 17.51 -8.29 6.29
C ASP A 200 17.52 -7.07 7.19
N GLU A 201 17.73 -5.88 6.63
CA GLU A 201 17.70 -4.60 7.35
C GLU A 201 16.31 -4.33 7.95
N LEU A 202 15.24 -4.49 7.16
CA LEU A 202 13.87 -4.35 7.65
C LEU A 202 13.59 -5.31 8.80
N HIS A 203 13.90 -6.59 8.63
CA HIS A 203 13.64 -7.60 9.66
C HIS A 203 14.52 -7.40 10.91
N GLY A 204 15.75 -6.92 10.75
CA GLY A 204 16.67 -6.63 11.85
C GLY A 204 16.17 -5.52 12.76
N HIS A 205 15.62 -4.44 12.19
CA HIS A 205 15.02 -3.35 12.98
C HIS A 205 13.59 -3.64 13.46
N LEU A 206 12.86 -4.51 12.74
CA LEU A 206 11.44 -4.77 12.95
C LEU A 206 11.15 -6.29 13.00
N PRO A 207 11.68 -7.05 13.98
CA PRO A 207 11.58 -8.51 14.00
C PRO A 207 10.13 -9.02 14.12
N ASP A 208 9.26 -8.25 14.79
CA ASP A 208 7.85 -8.59 15.00
C ASP A 208 6.92 -8.12 13.86
N THR A 209 7.46 -7.39 12.87
CA THR A 209 6.67 -6.87 11.76
C THR A 209 6.44 -7.92 10.69
N LEU A 210 5.18 -8.07 10.27
CA LEU A 210 4.84 -8.99 9.19
C LEU A 210 5.27 -8.41 7.84
N LEU A 211 6.27 -9.03 7.20
CA LEU A 211 6.68 -8.67 5.85
C LEU A 211 5.91 -9.48 4.81
N ALA A 212 5.52 -8.81 3.73
CA ALA A 212 4.83 -9.39 2.60
C ALA A 212 5.37 -8.83 1.28
N LEU A 213 5.37 -9.62 0.20
CA LEU A 213 5.87 -9.20 -1.10
C LEU A 213 4.78 -9.28 -2.17
N LYS A 214 4.66 -8.23 -2.99
CA LYS A 214 4.00 -8.29 -4.30
C LYS A 214 5.05 -8.11 -5.39
N THR A 215 5.10 -9.07 -6.32
CA THR A 215 6.07 -9.09 -7.43
C THR A 215 5.36 -9.39 -8.74
N ASN A 216 5.95 -8.99 -9.86
CA ASN A 216 5.53 -9.41 -11.20
C ASN A 216 5.94 -10.86 -11.53
N GLY A 217 6.77 -11.50 -10.70
CA GLY A 217 7.13 -12.92 -10.80
C GLY A 217 8.13 -13.27 -11.91
N THR A 218 8.69 -12.28 -12.61
CA THR A 218 9.67 -12.53 -13.68
C THR A 218 11.08 -12.85 -13.15
N PHE A 219 11.37 -12.47 -11.90
CA PHE A 219 12.66 -12.68 -11.25
C PHE A 219 12.47 -13.13 -9.80
N ILE A 220 13.32 -14.05 -9.33
CA ILE A 220 13.38 -14.49 -7.93
C ILE A 220 14.75 -14.10 -7.39
N PRO A 221 14.85 -13.18 -6.41
CA PRO A 221 16.12 -12.84 -5.79
C PRO A 221 16.76 -14.03 -5.10
N ARG A 222 18.10 -14.06 -5.15
CA ARG A 222 18.91 -14.99 -4.36
C ARG A 222 18.85 -14.63 -2.88
N GLY A 223 19.23 -15.58 -2.03
CA GLY A 223 19.33 -15.42 -0.58
C GLY A 223 18.18 -16.11 0.17
N ASN A 224 18.11 -15.84 1.47
CA ASN A 224 17.16 -16.47 2.40
C ASN A 224 15.98 -15.55 2.79
N TRP A 225 15.78 -14.42 2.11
CA TRP A 225 14.64 -13.52 2.33
C TRP A 225 13.27 -14.23 2.41
N PRO A 226 12.99 -15.38 1.74
CA PRO A 226 11.70 -16.05 1.91
C PRO A 226 11.44 -16.53 3.34
N THR A 227 12.47 -16.71 4.17
CA THR A 227 12.28 -17.07 5.59
C THR A 227 11.84 -15.90 6.45
N LYS A 228 11.91 -14.67 5.93
CA LYS A 228 11.59 -13.41 6.63
C LYS A 228 10.30 -12.77 6.11
N VAL A 229 9.74 -13.30 5.03
CA VAL A 229 8.52 -12.83 4.39
C VAL A 229 7.42 -13.84 4.61
N ARG A 230 6.29 -13.42 5.20
CA ARG A 230 5.17 -14.31 5.53
C ARG A 230 4.49 -14.84 4.27
N TRP A 231 4.33 -13.98 3.27
CA TRP A 231 3.70 -14.36 2.01
C TRP A 231 4.19 -13.55 0.82
N VAL A 232 4.09 -14.17 -0.36
CA VAL A 232 4.31 -13.52 -1.65
C VAL A 232 3.03 -13.60 -2.50
N ARG A 233 2.75 -12.56 -3.28
CA ARG A 233 1.74 -12.59 -4.34
C ARG A 233 2.36 -12.19 -5.66
N ILE A 234 2.15 -13.06 -6.65
CA ILE A 234 2.67 -12.88 -8.00
C ILE A 234 1.57 -12.27 -8.85
N SER A 235 1.93 -11.24 -9.61
CA SER A 235 0.98 -10.52 -10.44
C SER A 235 0.74 -11.32 -11.73
N LEU A 236 -0.34 -12.09 -11.76
CA LEU A 236 -0.77 -12.90 -12.92
C LEU A 236 -2.18 -12.46 -13.31
N ASP A 237 -2.25 -11.62 -14.34
CA ASP A 237 -3.46 -10.93 -14.79
C ASP A 237 -4.04 -11.55 -16.08
N ALA A 238 -3.70 -12.82 -16.36
CA ALA A 238 -4.06 -13.52 -17.58
C ALA A 238 -3.99 -15.04 -17.41
N ALA A 239 -4.82 -15.77 -18.14
CA ALA A 239 -4.80 -17.23 -18.30
C ALA A 239 -4.05 -17.67 -19.55
N THR A 240 -3.80 -16.76 -20.49
CA THR A 240 -3.14 -17.05 -21.78
C THR A 240 -1.87 -16.21 -21.99
N HIS A 241 -0.96 -16.72 -22.82
CA HIS A 241 0.24 -15.97 -23.25
C HIS A 241 -0.12 -14.66 -23.96
N GLU A 242 -1.18 -14.68 -24.78
CA GLU A 242 -1.62 -13.52 -25.56
C GLU A 242 -2.13 -12.41 -24.65
N THR A 243 -3.07 -12.71 -23.75
CA THR A 243 -3.61 -11.73 -22.81
C THR A 243 -2.53 -11.23 -21.86
N PHE A 244 -1.64 -12.12 -21.40
CA PHE A 244 -0.50 -11.70 -20.58
C PHE A 244 0.37 -10.67 -21.32
N ARG A 245 0.71 -10.92 -22.59
CA ARG A 245 1.50 -9.99 -23.39
C ARG A 245 0.77 -8.65 -23.57
N LYS A 246 -0.54 -8.66 -23.83
CA LYS A 246 -1.35 -7.43 -23.96
C LYS A 246 -1.40 -6.62 -22.67
N VAL A 247 -1.51 -7.28 -21.51
CA VAL A 247 -1.62 -6.61 -20.21
C VAL A 247 -0.25 -6.18 -19.66
N ARG A 248 0.78 -7.02 -19.79
CA ARG A 248 2.11 -6.84 -19.17
C ARG A 248 3.17 -6.25 -20.09
N GLY A 249 2.87 -6.15 -21.38
CA GLY A 249 3.76 -5.61 -22.41
C GLY A 249 4.91 -6.54 -22.83
N LYS A 250 5.06 -7.73 -22.22
CA LYS A 250 6.15 -8.67 -22.54
C LYS A 250 5.68 -10.13 -22.58
N PRO A 251 6.28 -10.99 -23.43
CA PRO A 251 5.90 -12.40 -23.59
C PRO A 251 6.51 -13.31 -22.50
N LEU A 252 6.31 -12.97 -21.22
CA LEU A 252 6.96 -13.64 -20.08
C LEU A 252 6.03 -14.57 -19.29
N PHE A 253 4.84 -14.90 -19.80
CA PHE A 253 3.85 -15.72 -19.11
C PHE A 253 4.42 -17.05 -18.60
N GLY A 254 5.06 -17.83 -19.47
CA GLY A 254 5.64 -19.12 -19.10
C GLY A 254 6.73 -19.01 -18.02
N LEU A 255 7.53 -17.95 -18.06
CA LEU A 255 8.54 -17.67 -17.03
C LEU A 255 7.87 -17.36 -15.68
N VAL A 256 6.82 -16.53 -15.67
CA VAL A 256 6.06 -16.21 -14.46
C VAL A 256 5.42 -17.46 -13.86
N MET A 257 4.81 -18.32 -14.69
CA MET A 257 4.24 -19.59 -14.23
C MET A 257 5.30 -20.55 -13.67
N SER A 258 6.46 -20.66 -14.32
CA SER A 258 7.59 -21.44 -13.82
C SER A 258 8.08 -20.91 -12.47
N ASN A 259 8.22 -19.59 -12.33
CA ASN A 259 8.67 -18.97 -11.09
C ASN A 259 7.62 -19.08 -9.98
N PHE A 260 6.33 -19.01 -10.30
CA PHE A 260 5.25 -19.28 -9.34
C PHE A 260 5.41 -20.66 -8.69
N LEU A 261 5.66 -21.70 -9.50
CA LEU A 261 5.94 -23.04 -8.97
C LEU A 261 7.22 -23.08 -8.12
N LYS A 262 8.26 -22.30 -8.46
CA LYS A 262 9.47 -22.19 -7.62
C LYS A 262 9.20 -21.51 -6.29
N TYR A 263 8.32 -20.50 -6.25
CA TYR A 263 7.91 -19.88 -4.99
C TYR A 263 7.19 -20.86 -4.06
N LEU A 264 6.41 -21.80 -4.58
CA LEU A 264 5.76 -22.84 -3.76
C LEU A 264 6.76 -23.76 -3.04
N ASN A 265 7.98 -23.90 -3.59
CA ASN A 265 9.07 -24.65 -2.95
C ASN A 265 9.75 -23.86 -1.82
N THR A 266 9.39 -22.59 -1.61
CA THR A 266 9.88 -21.84 -0.46
C THR A 266 9.10 -22.24 0.79
N GLY A 267 9.71 -22.07 1.97
CA GLY A 267 9.06 -22.29 3.26
C GLY A 267 8.04 -21.21 3.66
N MET A 268 7.67 -20.29 2.76
CA MET A 268 6.71 -19.21 3.06
C MET A 268 5.33 -19.77 3.42
N GLU A 269 4.57 -19.09 4.29
CA GLU A 269 3.25 -19.58 4.70
C GLU A 269 2.26 -19.59 3.53
N TYR A 270 2.21 -18.49 2.77
CA TYR A 270 1.33 -18.37 1.59
C TYR A 270 2.07 -17.89 0.34
N VAL A 271 1.69 -18.45 -0.79
CA VAL A 271 2.16 -18.06 -2.12
C VAL A 271 0.93 -17.89 -3.00
N GLY A 272 0.59 -16.66 -3.33
CA GLY A 272 -0.65 -16.34 -4.03
C GLY A 272 -0.45 -15.74 -5.41
N VAL A 273 -1.58 -15.56 -6.08
CA VAL A 273 -1.70 -14.77 -7.31
C VAL A 273 -2.47 -13.49 -7.01
N SER A 274 -2.07 -12.39 -7.62
CA SER A 274 -2.82 -11.14 -7.63
C SER A 274 -3.27 -10.87 -9.06
N PHE A 275 -4.58 -10.71 -9.25
CA PHE A 275 -5.22 -10.43 -10.53
C PHE A 275 -5.80 -9.02 -10.50
N LEU A 276 -5.29 -8.10 -11.32
CA LEU A 276 -5.85 -6.76 -11.50
C LEU A 276 -6.82 -6.76 -12.68
N PHE A 277 -8.09 -6.41 -12.41
CA PHE A 277 -9.09 -6.27 -13.46
C PHE A 277 -8.74 -5.13 -14.41
N SER A 278 -8.92 -5.38 -15.70
CA SER A 278 -8.86 -4.42 -16.78
C SER A 278 -9.84 -4.80 -17.90
N LYS A 279 -10.10 -3.87 -18.82
CA LYS A 279 -10.89 -4.17 -20.03
C LYS A 279 -10.24 -5.28 -20.87
N LEU A 280 -8.92 -5.46 -20.75
CA LEU A 280 -8.15 -6.43 -21.54
C LEU A 280 -8.22 -7.86 -21.00
N ASN A 281 -8.60 -8.06 -19.73
CA ASN A 281 -8.50 -9.37 -19.08
C ASN A 281 -9.71 -9.76 -18.24
N ILE A 282 -10.71 -8.89 -18.05
CA ILE A 282 -11.88 -9.18 -17.21
C ILE A 282 -12.60 -10.47 -17.60
N HIS A 283 -12.51 -10.88 -18.87
CA HIS A 283 -13.10 -12.13 -19.36
C HIS A 283 -12.33 -13.39 -18.90
N GLU A 284 -11.06 -13.29 -18.51
CA GLU A 284 -10.22 -14.45 -18.14
C GLU A 284 -10.16 -14.72 -16.61
N TYR A 285 -10.87 -13.96 -15.76
CA TYR A 285 -10.72 -14.10 -14.30
C TYR A 285 -11.03 -15.53 -13.79
N ALA A 286 -12.08 -16.17 -14.34
CA ALA A 286 -12.43 -17.55 -14.01
C ALA A 286 -11.40 -18.54 -14.56
N ASP A 287 -10.89 -18.29 -15.77
CA ASP A 287 -9.87 -19.12 -16.40
C ASP A 287 -8.54 -19.06 -15.65
N VAL A 288 -8.19 -17.91 -15.06
CA VAL A 288 -7.04 -17.79 -14.15
C VAL A 288 -7.23 -18.65 -12.91
N ALA A 289 -8.42 -18.67 -12.32
CA ALA A 289 -8.70 -19.56 -11.19
C ALA A 289 -8.51 -21.03 -11.56
N ALA A 290 -9.06 -21.44 -12.71
CA ALA A 290 -8.92 -22.79 -13.22
C ALA A 290 -7.45 -23.13 -13.52
N LEU A 291 -6.73 -22.26 -14.21
CA LEU A 291 -5.31 -22.43 -14.55
C LEU A 291 -4.47 -22.63 -13.28
N VAL A 292 -4.61 -21.75 -12.29
CA VAL A 292 -3.86 -21.81 -11.04
C VAL A 292 -4.17 -23.12 -10.31
N PHE A 293 -5.45 -23.46 -10.16
CA PHE A 293 -5.87 -24.70 -9.49
C PHE A 293 -5.29 -25.94 -10.17
N HIS A 294 -5.47 -26.10 -11.48
CA HIS A 294 -4.98 -27.27 -12.22
C HIS A 294 -3.45 -27.34 -12.19
N THR A 295 -2.77 -26.20 -12.37
CA THR A 295 -1.31 -26.13 -12.31
C THR A 295 -0.78 -26.66 -10.97
N ILE A 296 -1.37 -26.21 -9.84
CA ILE A 296 -0.95 -26.65 -8.50
C ILE A 296 -1.32 -28.10 -8.27
N LYS A 297 -2.57 -28.49 -8.59
CA LYS A 297 -3.03 -29.88 -8.42
C LYS A 297 -2.13 -30.88 -9.15
N THR A 298 -1.65 -30.52 -10.35
CA THR A 298 -0.77 -31.37 -11.15
C THR A 298 0.66 -31.39 -10.65
N HIS A 299 1.24 -30.24 -10.27
CA HIS A 299 2.68 -30.15 -10.02
C HIS A 299 3.08 -30.10 -8.53
N LYS A 300 2.17 -29.62 -7.67
CA LYS A 300 2.39 -29.30 -6.24
C LYS A 300 1.11 -29.47 -5.41
N PRO A 301 0.42 -30.64 -5.45
CA PRO A 301 -0.87 -30.82 -4.78
C PRO A 301 -0.82 -30.55 -3.27
N GLU A 302 0.32 -30.80 -2.62
CA GLU A 302 0.56 -30.52 -1.20
C GLU A 302 0.52 -29.02 -0.85
N SER A 303 0.73 -28.15 -1.85
CA SER A 303 0.75 -26.70 -1.67
C SER A 303 -0.62 -26.05 -1.87
N LEU A 304 -1.68 -26.80 -2.21
CA LEU A 304 -2.98 -26.25 -2.58
C LEU A 304 -3.60 -25.35 -1.49
N GLY A 305 -3.48 -25.74 -0.22
CA GLY A 305 -4.00 -24.95 0.92
C GLY A 305 -3.23 -23.65 1.20
N ARG A 306 -2.06 -23.45 0.57
CA ARG A 306 -1.21 -22.27 0.73
C ARG A 306 -1.40 -21.23 -0.37
N VAL A 307 -2.23 -21.53 -1.37
CA VAL A 307 -2.45 -20.66 -2.53
C VAL A 307 -3.82 -19.99 -2.48
N GLY A 308 -3.82 -18.68 -2.66
CA GLY A 308 -5.03 -17.90 -2.88
C GLY A 308 -4.89 -16.94 -4.06
N ILE A 309 -6.03 -16.52 -4.61
CA ILE A 309 -6.10 -15.50 -5.66
C ILE A 309 -6.73 -14.24 -5.09
N GLU A 310 -6.01 -13.13 -5.18
CA GLU A 310 -6.52 -11.80 -4.86
C GLU A 310 -6.99 -11.10 -6.14
N TYR A 311 -8.30 -11.05 -6.36
CA TYR A 311 -8.89 -10.19 -7.39
C TYR A 311 -8.95 -8.75 -6.90
N ARG A 312 -8.38 -7.84 -7.67
CA ARG A 312 -8.32 -6.40 -7.39
C ARG A 312 -9.11 -5.63 -8.43
N PRO A 313 -10.01 -4.71 -8.02
CA PRO A 313 -10.73 -3.86 -8.96
C PRO A 313 -9.76 -3.00 -9.78
N LEU A 314 -10.20 -2.59 -10.97
CA LEU A 314 -9.52 -1.58 -11.78
C LEU A 314 -9.28 -0.34 -10.90
N ARG A 315 -8.05 0.22 -10.97
CA ARG A 315 -7.72 1.49 -10.33
C ARG A 315 -8.21 2.65 -11.18
#